data_AF-A0A1B6LPI0-F1
#
_entry.id   AF-A0A1B6LPI0-F1
#
_cell.length_a   1.000
_cell.length_b   1.000
_cell.length_c   1.000
_cell.angle_alpha   90.00
_cell.angle_beta   90.00
_cell.angle_gamma   90.00
#
_symmetry.space_group_name_H-M   'P 1'
#
loop_
_entity.id
_entity.type
_entity.pdbx_description
1 polymer ?
#
loop_
_entity_poly.entity_id
_entity_poly.type
_entity_poly.pdbx_seq_one_letter_code
_entity_poly.pdbx_strand_id
1 'polypeptide(L)'
;SEKTGVSLKSCRRQFDNVKRVFKTVEELQGSVVANIKNLFLLPDELARRYGAVVFIACMRFETGKRKLQYMTFPDFYYCAMSIMTHWTYAESSPDFDDTDLDREFLLDLRELRLLLDKEKEHKHLVCIRLKPQLLERSYQELEGNFRSYSRALIGLACNLHRSRELRGLFIDLVERCVEPWRQVSWSHTDLRNFLTAYYQCALEMDVLREAEVKLAWERFMNVVSKCLLRMFHS
;
A
#
# COMPACT_ATOMS: atom_id res chain seq x y z
N SER A 1 29.54 4.62 8.17
CA SER A 1 29.19 3.21 8.13
C SER A 1 29.81 2.65 6.88
N GLU A 2 30.69 1.66 7.03
CA GLU A 2 31.39 1.02 5.92
C GLU A 2 30.43 0.46 4.85
N LYS A 3 29.19 0.13 5.24
CA LYS A 3 28.17 -0.40 4.33
C LYS A 3 27.49 0.63 3.42
N THR A 4 27.45 1.91 3.82
CA THR A 4 26.66 2.94 3.10
C THR A 4 27.48 4.16 2.69
N GLY A 5 28.75 4.24 3.07
CA GLY A 5 29.60 5.42 2.81
C GLY A 5 29.21 6.67 3.60
N VAL A 6 28.13 6.64 4.40
CA VAL A 6 27.66 7.80 5.19
C VAL A 6 28.35 7.80 6.55
N SER A 7 28.90 8.94 6.98
CA SER A 7 29.53 9.05 8.31
C SER A 7 28.52 8.80 9.43
N LEU A 8 28.96 8.12 10.50
CA LEU A 8 28.09 7.85 11.66
C LEU A 8 27.57 9.14 12.31
N LYS A 9 28.38 10.20 12.29
CA LYS A 9 27.98 11.54 12.74
C LYS A 9 26.81 12.10 11.93
N SER A 10 26.81 11.90 10.61
CA SER A 10 25.69 12.29 9.75
C SER A 10 24.43 11.48 10.06
N CYS A 11 24.55 10.15 10.19
CA CYS A 11 23.41 9.29 10.55
C CYS A 11 22.79 9.71 11.90
N ARG A 12 23.62 9.96 12.91
CA ARG A 12 23.16 10.40 14.23
C ARG A 12 22.42 11.74 14.16
N ARG A 13 22.95 12.71 13.41
CA ARG A 13 22.30 14.00 13.20
C ARG A 13 20.94 13.86 12.49
N GLN A 14 20.85 13.02 11.47
CA GLN A 14 19.58 12.76 10.79
C GLN A 14 18.55 12.14 11.72
N PHE A 15 18.97 11.17 12.54
CA PHE A 15 18.12 10.54 13.54
C PHE A 15 17.64 11.53 14.62
N ASP A 16 18.52 12.38 15.13
CA ASP A 16 18.17 13.40 16.11
C ASP A 16 17.19 14.43 15.51
N ASN A 17 17.36 14.81 14.24
CA ASN A 17 16.41 15.65 13.51
C ASN A 17 15.03 14.96 13.41
N VAL A 18 14.98 13.69 13.00
CA VAL A 18 13.73 12.92 12.92
C VAL A 18 13.03 12.87 14.26
N LYS A 19 13.75 12.57 15.35
CA LYS A 19 13.16 12.55 16.70
C LYS A 19 12.57 13.90 17.09
N ARG A 20 13.29 14.99 16.81
CA ARG A 20 12.83 16.34 17.13
C ARG A 20 11.55 16.65 16.37
N VAL A 21 11.54 16.38 15.06
CA VAL A 21 10.35 16.59 14.22
C VAL A 21 9.18 15.77 14.74
N PHE A 22 9.37 14.46 14.96
CA PHE A 22 8.34 13.56 15.46
C PHE A 22 7.72 14.06 16.76
N LYS A 23 8.52 14.31 17.79
CA LYS A 23 8.03 14.80 19.09
C LYS A 23 7.28 16.13 19.02
N THR A 24 7.59 16.96 18.03
CA THR A 24 6.94 18.26 17.86
C THR A 24 5.58 18.14 17.19
N VAL A 25 5.36 17.13 16.35
CA VAL A 25 4.17 17.04 15.50
C VAL A 25 3.28 15.83 15.75
N GLU A 26 3.72 14.83 16.53
CA GLU A 26 2.95 13.58 16.76
C GLU A 26 1.61 13.78 17.48
N GLU A 27 1.46 14.88 18.23
CA GLU A 27 0.23 15.23 18.96
C GLU A 27 -0.57 16.36 18.27
N LEU A 28 -0.09 16.87 17.13
CA LEU A 28 -0.75 17.95 16.40
C LEU A 28 -1.77 17.39 15.41
N GLN A 29 -2.97 17.96 15.40
CA GLN A 29 -4.02 17.60 14.45
C GLN A 29 -3.77 18.20 13.05
N GLY A 30 -4.48 17.63 12.07
CA GLY A 30 -4.47 18.08 10.68
C GLY A 30 -3.25 17.57 9.90
N SER A 31 -2.77 18.37 8.94
CA SER A 31 -1.72 17.90 8.04
C SER A 31 -0.33 17.95 8.70
N VAL A 32 0.25 16.78 8.93
CA VAL A 32 1.63 16.63 9.43
C VAL A 32 2.62 17.35 8.53
N VAL A 33 2.44 17.30 7.21
CA VAL A 33 3.35 17.95 6.26
C VAL A 33 3.30 19.48 6.43
N ALA A 34 2.09 20.04 6.56
CA ALA A 34 1.92 21.48 6.80
C ALA A 34 2.51 21.90 8.16
N ASN A 35 2.26 21.12 9.22
CA ASN A 35 2.81 21.36 10.55
C ASN A 35 4.34 21.37 10.53
N ILE A 36 4.97 20.37 9.90
CA ILE A 36 6.43 20.30 9.76
C ILE A 36 6.97 21.50 8.97
N LYS A 37 6.35 21.81 7.83
CA LYS A 37 6.76 22.91 6.96
C LYS A 37 6.73 24.25 7.70
N ASN A 38 5.64 24.53 8.41
CA ASN A 38 5.45 25.81 9.10
C ASN A 38 6.31 25.94 10.36
N LEU A 39 6.46 24.87 11.15
CA LEU A 39 7.20 24.92 12.41
C LEU A 39 8.73 24.85 12.21
N PHE A 40 9.21 24.14 11.20
CA PHE A 40 10.64 23.95 10.95
C PHE A 40 11.15 24.75 9.74
N LEU A 41 10.27 25.47 9.03
CA LEU A 41 10.59 26.29 7.86
C LEU A 41 11.33 25.49 6.78
N LEU A 42 10.91 24.25 6.57
CA LEU A 42 11.53 23.33 5.62
C LEU A 42 10.92 23.46 4.21
N PRO A 43 11.70 23.18 3.15
CA PRO A 43 11.14 23.00 1.81
C PRO A 43 10.07 21.91 1.77
N ASP A 44 9.08 22.07 0.87
CA ASP A 44 7.92 21.18 0.76
C ASP A 44 8.31 19.70 0.64
N GLU A 45 9.26 19.40 -0.25
CA GLU A 45 9.74 18.03 -0.47
C GLU A 45 10.35 17.42 0.80
N LEU A 46 11.14 18.20 1.55
CA LEU A 46 11.76 17.72 2.76
C LEU A 46 10.73 17.53 3.88
N ALA A 47 9.75 18.44 3.98
CA ALA A 47 8.63 18.30 4.91
C ALA A 47 7.82 17.03 4.63
N ARG A 48 7.56 16.69 3.36
CA ARG A 48 6.90 15.41 2.99
C ARG A 48 7.72 14.19 3.39
N ARG A 49 9.04 14.20 3.17
CA ARG A 49 9.91 13.09 3.59
C ARG A 49 9.87 12.87 5.10
N TYR A 50 9.91 13.95 5.89
CA TYR A 50 9.74 13.84 7.34
C TYR A 50 8.31 13.41 7.72
N GLY A 51 7.28 13.93 7.05
CA GLY A 51 5.89 13.54 7.28
C GLY A 51 5.66 12.05 7.07
N ALA A 52 6.21 11.47 6.01
CA ALA A 52 6.15 10.03 5.78
C ALA A 52 6.84 9.22 6.90
N VAL A 53 7.97 9.70 7.43
CA VAL A 53 8.65 9.05 8.57
C VAL A 53 7.80 9.12 9.84
N VAL A 54 7.19 10.27 10.11
CA VAL A 54 6.26 10.45 11.25
C VAL A 54 5.07 9.52 11.09
N PHE A 55 4.42 9.51 9.92
CA PHE A 55 3.29 8.64 9.63
C PHE A 55 3.63 7.15 9.82
N ILE A 56 4.78 6.70 9.27
CA ILE A 56 5.26 5.32 9.46
C ILE A 56 5.45 4.98 10.94
N ALA A 57 5.98 5.93 11.73
CA ALA A 57 6.18 5.75 13.16
C ALA A 57 4.86 5.74 13.95
N CYS A 58 3.94 6.66 13.68
CA CYS A 58 2.61 6.72 14.31
C CYS A 58 1.81 5.43 14.04
N MET A 59 1.81 4.97 12.79
CA MET A 59 1.17 3.71 12.39
C MET A 59 1.90 2.46 12.87
N ARG A 60 3.15 2.62 13.32
CA ARG A 60 4.05 1.54 13.77
C ARG A 60 4.24 0.47 12.69
N PHE A 61 4.34 0.86 11.42
CA PHE A 61 4.61 -0.08 10.34
C PHE A 61 5.95 -0.78 10.55
N GLU A 62 5.97 -2.10 10.35
CA GLU A 62 7.19 -2.87 10.43
C GLU A 62 8.05 -2.65 9.17
N THR A 63 9.22 -2.02 9.34
CA THR A 63 10.17 -1.73 8.25
C THR A 63 11.50 -2.47 8.37
N GLY A 64 11.77 -3.09 9.53
CA GLY A 64 13.08 -3.67 9.87
C GLY A 64 13.24 -5.18 9.64
N LYS A 65 12.23 -5.88 9.09
CA LYS A 65 12.32 -7.34 8.86
C LYS A 65 13.23 -7.67 7.69
N ARG A 66 13.90 -8.84 7.75
CA ARG A 66 14.86 -9.29 6.73
C ARG A 66 14.31 -9.27 5.30
N LYS A 67 13.07 -9.72 5.12
CA LYS A 67 12.35 -9.70 3.83
C LYS A 67 12.15 -8.31 3.23
N LEU A 68 12.23 -7.25 4.02
CA LEU A 68 12.13 -5.86 3.55
C LEU A 68 13.51 -5.22 3.32
N GLN A 69 14.62 -5.93 3.47
CA GLN A 69 15.96 -5.32 3.34
C GLN A 69 16.29 -4.82 1.94
N TYR A 70 15.60 -5.31 0.90
CA TYR A 70 15.74 -4.80 -0.46
C TYR A 70 15.00 -3.45 -0.65
N MET A 71 14.05 -3.12 0.24
CA MET A 71 13.29 -1.89 0.19
C MET A 71 14.13 -0.70 0.65
N THR A 72 14.05 0.39 -0.10
CA THR A 72 14.73 1.64 0.20
C THR A 72 13.76 2.66 0.81
N PHE A 73 14.29 3.74 1.41
CA PHE A 73 13.43 4.82 1.90
C PHE A 73 12.49 5.40 0.82
N PRO A 74 12.93 5.66 -0.42
CA PRO A 74 12.03 6.05 -1.51
C PRO A 74 10.82 5.12 -1.71
N ASP A 75 11.00 3.81 -1.48
CA ASP A 75 9.92 2.83 -1.64
C ASP A 75 8.91 2.95 -0.49
N PHE A 76 9.40 3.00 0.75
CA PHE A 76 8.55 3.25 1.92
C PHE A 76 7.86 4.61 1.86
N TYR A 77 8.56 5.65 1.44
CA TYR A 77 8.03 7.00 1.25
C TYR A 77 6.86 6.99 0.26
N TYR A 78 7.06 6.39 -0.92
CA TYR A 78 6.01 6.32 -1.94
C TYR A 78 4.76 5.58 -1.43
N CYS A 79 4.94 4.45 -0.75
CA CYS A 79 3.84 3.66 -0.21
C CYS A 79 3.12 4.41 0.93
N ALA A 80 3.88 4.96 1.88
CA ALA A 80 3.34 5.71 3.01
C ALA A 80 2.55 6.94 2.56
N MET A 81 3.07 7.70 1.60
CA MET A 81 2.34 8.84 1.03
C MET A 81 1.05 8.39 0.34
N SER A 82 1.07 7.26 -0.39
CA SER A 82 -0.15 6.74 -1.02
C SER A 82 -1.18 6.32 0.02
N ILE A 83 -0.76 5.68 1.12
CA ILE A 83 -1.66 5.31 2.22
C ILE A 83 -2.23 6.58 2.86
N MET A 84 -1.35 7.51 3.27
CA MET A 84 -1.71 8.75 3.93
C MET A 84 -2.67 9.60 3.10
N THR A 85 -2.56 9.62 1.77
CA THR A 85 -3.47 10.42 0.93
C THR A 85 -4.85 9.80 0.71
N HIS A 86 -5.01 8.47 0.83
CA HIS A 86 -6.24 7.81 0.39
C HIS A 86 -6.95 7.01 1.48
N TRP A 87 -6.24 6.66 2.57
CA TRP A 87 -6.77 5.85 3.67
C TRP A 87 -6.93 6.63 4.97
N THR A 88 -6.55 7.90 5.02
CA THR A 88 -6.95 8.83 6.09
C THR A 88 -8.26 9.51 5.70
N TYR A 89 -8.83 10.28 6.62
CA TYR A 89 -9.97 11.15 6.32
C TYR A 89 -9.59 12.22 5.29
N ALA A 90 -10.56 12.67 4.50
CA ALA A 90 -10.32 13.76 3.55
C ALA A 90 -10.01 15.08 4.30
N GLU A 91 -9.19 15.96 3.70
CA GLU A 91 -8.86 17.28 4.30
C GLU A 91 -10.09 18.14 4.63
N SER A 92 -11.21 17.92 3.92
CA SER A 92 -12.48 18.60 4.18
C SER A 92 -13.27 18.03 5.36
N SER A 93 -12.85 16.89 5.92
CA SER A 93 -13.51 16.25 7.06
C SER A 93 -13.20 17.02 8.35
N PRO A 94 -14.18 17.20 9.25
CA PRO A 94 -13.90 17.74 10.59
C PRO A 94 -12.96 16.83 11.41
N ASP A 95 -12.91 15.53 11.07
CA ASP A 95 -12.06 14.53 11.70
C ASP A 95 -10.72 14.33 10.97
N PHE A 96 -10.31 15.30 10.14
CA PHE A 96 -9.08 15.20 9.36
C PHE A 96 -7.83 15.14 10.24
N ASP A 97 -7.12 14.02 10.15
CA ASP A 97 -5.78 13.83 10.72
C ASP A 97 -4.97 12.91 9.80
N ASP A 98 -3.87 13.41 9.23
CA ASP A 98 -2.99 12.62 8.35
C ASP A 98 -2.29 11.47 9.10
N THR A 99 -2.44 11.38 10.43
CA THR A 99 -1.93 10.30 11.28
C THR A 99 -2.98 9.36 11.83
N ASP A 100 -4.27 9.51 11.48
CA ASP A 100 -5.29 8.51 11.79
C ASP A 100 -5.94 7.98 10.50
N LEU A 101 -6.08 6.65 10.42
CA LEU A 101 -6.72 6.03 9.27
C LEU A 101 -8.22 6.09 9.42
N ASP A 102 -8.91 6.25 8.29
CA ASP A 102 -10.36 6.20 8.19
C ASP A 102 -10.86 4.81 8.61
N ARG A 103 -11.41 4.73 9.83
CA ARG A 103 -11.79 3.46 10.46
C ARG A 103 -13.01 2.84 9.82
N GLU A 104 -13.93 3.67 9.32
CA GLU A 104 -15.12 3.21 8.61
C GLU A 104 -14.71 2.51 7.33
N PHE A 105 -13.86 3.18 6.53
CA PHE A 105 -13.25 2.57 5.35
C PHE A 105 -12.58 1.22 5.65
N LEU A 106 -11.77 1.13 6.71
CA LEU A 106 -11.10 -0.13 7.05
C LEU A 106 -12.07 -1.25 7.44
N LEU A 107 -13.23 -0.91 8.00
CA LEU A 107 -14.29 -1.87 8.31
C LEU A 107 -15.03 -2.30 7.03
N ASP A 108 -15.31 -1.38 6.12
CA ASP A 108 -15.98 -1.65 4.84
C ASP A 108 -15.17 -2.61 3.95
N LEU A 109 -13.84 -2.60 4.06
CA LEU A 109 -12.97 -3.55 3.36
C LEU A 109 -13.30 -5.02 3.65
N ARG A 110 -13.97 -5.32 4.77
CA ARG A 110 -14.40 -6.70 5.09
C ARG A 110 -15.45 -7.21 4.13
N GLU A 111 -16.27 -6.33 3.57
CA GLU A 111 -17.32 -6.71 2.64
C GLU A 111 -16.76 -7.18 1.30
N LEU A 112 -15.52 -6.79 0.94
CA LEU A 112 -14.81 -7.28 -0.24
C LEU A 112 -14.62 -8.81 -0.26
N ARG A 113 -14.83 -9.51 0.87
CA ARG A 113 -14.88 -10.98 0.90
C ARG A 113 -15.88 -11.57 -0.10
N LEU A 114 -16.92 -10.83 -0.48
CA LEU A 114 -17.90 -11.26 -1.48
C LEU A 114 -17.28 -11.56 -2.85
N LEU A 115 -16.12 -10.96 -3.17
CA LEU A 115 -15.38 -11.24 -4.40
C LEU A 115 -14.81 -12.66 -4.39
N LEU A 116 -14.58 -13.25 -3.22
CA LEU A 116 -14.16 -14.65 -3.10
C LEU A 116 -15.30 -15.63 -3.43
N ASP A 117 -16.55 -15.26 -3.12
CA ASP A 117 -17.72 -16.07 -3.47
C ASP A 117 -18.00 -16.04 -4.97
N LYS A 118 -17.62 -14.93 -5.63
CA LYS A 118 -17.72 -14.73 -7.08
C LYS A 118 -16.39 -14.91 -7.83
N GLU A 119 -15.42 -15.59 -7.24
CA GLU A 119 -14.06 -15.74 -7.77
C GLU A 119 -14.05 -16.29 -9.21
N LYS A 120 -14.94 -17.24 -9.55
CA LYS A 120 -14.99 -17.83 -10.89
C LYS A 120 -15.40 -16.82 -11.97
N GLU A 121 -16.36 -15.95 -11.66
CA GLU A 121 -16.83 -14.90 -12.56
C GLU A 121 -15.74 -13.85 -12.74
N HIS A 122 -15.12 -13.41 -11.65
CA HIS A 122 -14.01 -12.47 -11.69
C HIS A 122 -12.83 -13.01 -12.50
N LYS A 123 -12.44 -14.28 -12.24
CA LYS A 123 -11.41 -14.99 -12.98
C LYS A 123 -11.69 -14.98 -14.48
N HIS A 124 -12.92 -15.30 -14.87
CA HIS A 124 -13.30 -15.36 -16.27
C HIS A 124 -13.10 -14.02 -16.98
N LEU A 125 -13.59 -12.93 -16.38
CA LEU A 125 -13.43 -11.57 -16.92
C LEU A 125 -11.95 -11.17 -17.03
N VAL A 126 -11.17 -11.43 -15.98
CA VAL A 126 -9.74 -11.09 -15.94
C VAL A 126 -8.95 -11.88 -16.99
N CYS A 127 -9.20 -13.19 -17.11
CA CYS A 127 -8.54 -14.04 -18.09
C CYS A 127 -8.86 -13.58 -19.53
N ILE A 128 -10.12 -13.29 -19.84
CA ILE A 128 -10.50 -12.77 -21.17
C ILE A 128 -9.73 -11.48 -21.48
N ARG A 129 -9.66 -10.55 -20.52
CA ARG A 129 -8.98 -9.26 -20.69
C ARG A 129 -7.47 -9.39 -20.88
N LEU A 130 -6.85 -10.35 -20.21
CA LEU A 130 -5.39 -10.51 -20.20
C LEU A 130 -4.85 -11.47 -21.26
N LYS A 131 -5.68 -12.35 -21.82
CA LYS A 131 -5.28 -13.25 -22.89
C LYS A 131 -4.54 -12.56 -24.07
N PRO A 132 -4.97 -11.38 -24.58
CA PRO A 132 -4.22 -10.71 -25.64
C PRO A 132 -3.00 -9.92 -25.14
N GLN A 133 -2.81 -9.76 -23.83
CA GLN A 133 -1.75 -8.92 -23.24
C GLN A 133 -0.59 -9.71 -22.66
N LEU A 134 -0.80 -10.97 -22.30
CA LEU A 134 0.19 -11.84 -21.67
C LEU A 134 0.71 -12.88 -22.66
N LEU A 135 1.97 -13.27 -22.47
CA LEU A 135 2.52 -14.46 -23.13
C LEU A 135 1.82 -15.72 -22.59
N GLU A 136 1.72 -16.75 -23.44
CA GLU A 136 1.00 -18.00 -23.12
C GLU A 136 1.42 -18.60 -21.77
N ARG A 137 2.73 -18.60 -21.47
CA ARG A 137 3.27 -19.10 -20.19
C ARG A 137 2.73 -18.31 -18.98
N SER A 138 2.76 -16.98 -19.04
CA SER A 138 2.27 -16.11 -17.97
C SER A 138 0.74 -16.19 -17.84
N TYR A 139 0.04 -16.35 -18.96
CA TYR A 139 -1.41 -16.55 -18.97
C TYR A 139 -1.83 -17.86 -18.28
N GLN A 140 -1.20 -18.99 -18.64
CA GLN A 140 -1.48 -20.29 -18.04
C GLN A 140 -1.16 -20.31 -16.54
N GLU A 141 -0.06 -19.66 -16.14
CA GLU A 141 0.31 -19.50 -14.75
C GLU A 141 -0.76 -18.69 -13.99
N LEU A 142 -1.16 -17.53 -14.53
CA LEU A 142 -2.22 -16.70 -13.95
C LEU A 142 -3.51 -17.51 -13.79
N GLU A 143 -3.92 -18.22 -14.84
CA GLU A 143 -5.15 -19.01 -14.82
C GLU A 143 -5.09 -20.11 -13.75
N GLY A 144 -3.93 -20.76 -13.59
CA GLY A 144 -3.71 -21.78 -12.57
C GLY A 144 -3.72 -21.23 -11.14
N ASN A 145 -3.18 -20.03 -10.92
CA ASN A 145 -2.97 -19.43 -9.60
C ASN A 145 -3.94 -18.31 -9.22
N PHE A 146 -4.90 -17.96 -10.09
CA PHE A 146 -5.83 -16.83 -9.88
C PHE A 146 -6.48 -16.83 -8.50
N ARG A 147 -6.97 -18.00 -8.05
CA ARG A 147 -7.58 -18.16 -6.72
C ARG A 147 -6.63 -17.75 -5.58
N SER A 148 -5.37 -18.15 -5.68
CA SER A 148 -4.35 -17.84 -4.66
C SER A 148 -4.05 -16.34 -4.64
N TYR A 149 -3.91 -15.71 -5.81
CA TYR A 149 -3.70 -14.26 -5.93
C TYR A 149 -4.90 -13.46 -5.42
N SER A 150 -6.11 -13.88 -5.77
CA SER A 150 -7.33 -13.24 -5.31
C SER A 150 -7.48 -13.36 -3.79
N ARG A 151 -7.24 -14.53 -3.21
CA ARG A 151 -7.25 -14.72 -1.74
C ARG A 151 -6.19 -13.91 -1.03
N ALA A 152 -5.01 -13.73 -1.62
CA ALA A 152 -3.97 -12.89 -1.05
C ALA A 152 -4.44 -11.42 -0.97
N LEU A 153 -4.91 -10.86 -2.09
CA LEU A 153 -5.35 -9.47 -2.16
C LEU A 153 -6.59 -9.17 -1.30
N ILE A 154 -7.64 -9.99 -1.42
CA ILE A 154 -8.86 -9.80 -0.62
C ILE A 154 -8.61 -10.13 0.85
N GLY A 155 -7.79 -11.13 1.14
CA GLY A 155 -7.41 -11.49 2.50
C GLY A 155 -6.64 -10.39 3.21
N LEU A 156 -5.79 -9.63 2.50
CA LEU A 156 -5.19 -8.41 3.04
C LEU A 156 -6.28 -7.41 3.41
N ALA A 157 -7.13 -7.04 2.45
CA ALA A 157 -8.17 -6.01 2.62
C ALA A 157 -9.04 -6.28 3.85
N CYS A 158 -9.58 -7.49 3.96
CA CYS A 158 -10.51 -7.89 5.01
C CYS A 158 -9.91 -7.85 6.42
N ASN A 159 -8.58 -7.77 6.56
CA ASN A 159 -7.89 -7.80 7.85
C ASN A 159 -7.27 -6.46 8.25
N LEU A 160 -7.29 -5.43 7.41
CA LEU A 160 -6.61 -4.15 7.68
C LEU A 160 -7.19 -3.37 8.87
N HIS A 161 -8.45 -3.59 9.24
CA HIS A 161 -9.02 -3.04 10.47
C HIS A 161 -8.29 -3.50 11.74
N ARG A 162 -7.52 -4.59 11.68
CA ARG A 162 -6.78 -5.13 12.82
C ARG A 162 -5.42 -4.46 12.90
N SER A 163 -5.14 -3.76 14.00
CA SER A 163 -3.87 -3.05 14.20
C SER A 163 -2.63 -3.91 13.98
N ARG A 164 -2.65 -5.20 14.35
CA ARG A 164 -1.52 -6.12 14.09
C ARG A 164 -1.25 -6.31 12.60
N GLU A 165 -2.30 -6.57 11.83
CA GLU A 165 -2.22 -6.84 10.39
C GLU A 165 -1.85 -5.55 9.65
N LEU A 166 -2.41 -4.42 10.06
CA LEU A 166 -2.04 -3.11 9.54
C LEU A 166 -0.55 -2.82 9.74
N ARG A 167 0.01 -3.03 10.94
CA ARG A 167 1.45 -2.84 11.20
C ARG A 167 2.31 -3.75 10.31
N GLY A 168 1.81 -4.94 10.00
CA GLY A 168 2.44 -5.93 9.12
C GLY A 168 2.22 -5.69 7.62
N LEU A 169 1.53 -4.63 7.19
CA LEU A 169 1.10 -4.45 5.80
C LEU A 169 2.23 -4.64 4.77
N PHE A 170 3.37 -3.96 4.93
CA PHE A 170 4.48 -4.08 3.96
C PHE A 170 5.03 -5.50 3.90
N ILE A 171 5.05 -6.19 5.03
CA ILE A 171 5.48 -7.58 5.10
C ILE A 171 4.51 -8.48 4.34
N ASP A 172 3.21 -8.36 4.61
CA ASP A 172 2.21 -9.21 3.98
C ASP A 172 2.11 -8.93 2.46
N LEU A 173 2.28 -7.68 2.03
CA LEU A 173 2.40 -7.33 0.60
C LEU A 173 3.59 -8.04 -0.05
N VAL A 174 4.73 -8.16 0.65
CA VAL A 174 5.88 -8.90 0.12
C VAL A 174 5.58 -10.39 0.06
N GLU A 175 5.23 -11.00 1.18
CA GLU A 175 5.13 -12.47 1.30
C GLU A 175 3.95 -13.05 0.52
N ARG A 176 2.80 -12.38 0.55
CA ARG A 176 1.57 -12.93 -0.05
C ARG A 176 1.39 -12.56 -1.51
N CYS A 177 2.10 -11.53 -1.99
CA CYS A 177 1.90 -10.99 -3.32
C CYS A 177 3.22 -10.91 -4.11
N VAL A 178 4.17 -10.07 -3.69
CA VAL A 178 5.41 -9.83 -4.46
C VAL A 178 6.23 -11.11 -4.65
N GLU A 179 6.47 -11.88 -3.59
CA GLU A 179 7.29 -13.10 -3.65
C GLU A 179 6.70 -14.17 -4.59
N PRO A 180 5.40 -14.53 -4.51
CA PRO A 180 4.77 -15.42 -5.48
C PRO A 180 4.99 -15.02 -6.94
N TRP A 181 4.78 -13.75 -7.28
CA TRP A 181 4.96 -13.27 -8.66
C TRP A 181 6.42 -13.26 -9.12
N ARG A 182 7.37 -13.01 -8.20
CA ARG A 182 8.80 -13.15 -8.50
C ARG A 182 9.19 -14.60 -8.76
N GLN A 183 8.66 -15.55 -7.99
CA GLN A 183 8.96 -16.98 -8.15
C GLN A 183 8.55 -17.50 -9.54
N VAL A 184 7.45 -16.98 -10.09
CA VAL A 184 7.00 -17.32 -11.45
C VAL A 184 7.58 -16.40 -12.54
N SER A 185 8.54 -15.53 -12.19
CA SER A 185 9.25 -14.65 -13.12
C SER A 185 8.33 -13.67 -13.88
N TRP A 186 7.28 -13.17 -13.24
CA TRP A 186 6.48 -12.10 -13.85
C TRP A 186 7.32 -10.85 -14.07
N SER A 187 7.09 -10.17 -15.20
CA SER A 187 7.65 -8.85 -15.44
C SER A 187 6.84 -7.77 -14.73
N HIS A 188 7.42 -6.57 -14.60
CA HIS A 188 6.71 -5.39 -14.09
C HIS A 188 5.45 -5.08 -14.92
N THR A 189 5.52 -5.31 -16.24
CA THR A 189 4.41 -5.12 -17.16
C THR A 189 3.31 -6.15 -16.92
N ASP A 190 3.65 -7.43 -16.74
CA ASP A 190 2.67 -8.48 -16.44
C ASP A 190 1.91 -8.17 -15.16
N LEU A 191 2.63 -7.78 -14.10
CA LEU A 191 2.03 -7.39 -12.84
C LEU A 191 1.11 -6.17 -12.99
N ARG A 192 1.55 -5.13 -13.71
CA ARG A 192 0.73 -3.94 -13.98
C ARG A 192 -0.56 -4.33 -14.70
N ASN A 193 -0.45 -5.11 -15.78
CA ASN A 193 -1.61 -5.54 -16.56
C ASN A 193 -2.56 -6.36 -15.69
N PHE A 194 -2.04 -7.30 -14.89
CA PHE A 194 -2.83 -8.08 -13.95
C PHE A 194 -3.58 -7.21 -12.95
N LEU A 195 -2.89 -6.31 -12.23
CA LEU A 195 -3.54 -5.46 -11.22
C LEU A 195 -4.60 -4.55 -11.85
N THR A 196 -4.33 -3.99 -13.04
CA THR A 196 -5.31 -3.17 -13.77
C THR A 196 -6.54 -3.99 -14.18
N ALA A 197 -6.35 -5.17 -14.77
CA ALA A 197 -7.46 -6.03 -15.17
C ALA A 197 -8.24 -6.54 -13.95
N TYR A 198 -7.55 -6.98 -12.90
CA TYR A 198 -8.16 -7.45 -11.65
C TYR A 198 -9.03 -6.37 -11.01
N TYR A 199 -8.53 -5.13 -10.93
CA TYR A 199 -9.28 -3.96 -10.46
C TYR A 199 -10.53 -3.68 -11.31
N GLN A 200 -10.36 -3.53 -12.63
CA GLN A 200 -11.44 -3.11 -13.53
C GLN A 200 -12.51 -4.19 -13.70
N CYS A 201 -12.11 -5.45 -13.85
CA CYS A 201 -13.08 -6.55 -14.00
C CYS A 201 -13.94 -6.74 -12.76
N ALA A 202 -13.43 -6.45 -11.55
CA ALA A 202 -14.26 -6.50 -10.35
C ALA A 202 -15.37 -5.43 -10.38
N LEU A 203 -15.06 -4.22 -10.88
CA LEU A 203 -16.02 -3.12 -11.01
C LEU A 203 -17.14 -3.40 -12.02
N GLU A 204 -16.95 -4.37 -12.90
CA GLU A 204 -17.96 -4.83 -13.87
C GLU A 204 -18.90 -5.88 -13.27
N MET A 205 -18.58 -6.41 -12.08
CA MET A 205 -19.39 -7.46 -11.44
C MET A 205 -20.54 -6.86 -10.64
N ASP A 206 -21.69 -7.54 -10.67
CA ASP A 206 -22.91 -7.08 -10.01
C ASP A 206 -22.77 -6.94 -8.49
N VAL A 207 -21.86 -7.70 -7.89
CA VAL A 207 -21.61 -7.69 -6.44
C VAL A 207 -20.89 -6.43 -5.94
N LEU A 208 -20.31 -5.62 -6.83
CA LEU A 208 -19.76 -4.29 -6.52
C LEU A 208 -20.66 -3.14 -6.98
N ARG A 209 -21.95 -3.39 -7.23
CA ARG A 209 -22.90 -2.32 -7.57
C ARG A 209 -23.21 -1.38 -6.41
N GLU A 210 -23.09 -1.87 -5.17
CA GLU A 210 -23.28 -1.06 -3.98
C GLU A 210 -22.18 0.00 -3.86
N ALA A 211 -22.59 1.26 -3.71
CA ALA A 211 -21.69 2.41 -3.81
C ALA A 211 -20.57 2.38 -2.76
N GLU A 212 -20.87 1.95 -1.54
CA GLU A 212 -19.90 1.88 -0.43
C GLU A 212 -18.83 0.80 -0.70
N VAL A 213 -19.26 -0.42 -1.06
CA VAL A 213 -18.33 -1.52 -1.37
C VAL A 213 -17.48 -1.20 -2.61
N LYS A 214 -18.08 -0.54 -3.61
CA LYS A 214 -17.36 -0.04 -4.78
C LYS A 214 -16.29 0.98 -4.39
N LEU A 215 -16.64 1.97 -3.58
CA LEU A 215 -15.71 3.01 -3.14
C LEU A 215 -14.57 2.39 -2.30
N ALA A 216 -14.89 1.44 -1.42
CA ALA A 216 -13.89 0.70 -0.64
C ALA A 216 -12.93 -0.07 -1.55
N TRP A 217 -13.44 -0.74 -2.59
CA TRP A 217 -12.63 -1.43 -3.60
C TRP A 217 -11.70 -0.47 -4.35
N GLU A 218 -12.22 0.67 -4.81
CA GLU A 218 -11.45 1.68 -5.54
C GLU A 218 -10.34 2.26 -4.67
N ARG A 219 -10.65 2.67 -3.43
CA ARG A 219 -9.66 3.20 -2.47
C ARG A 219 -8.58 2.16 -2.13
N PHE A 220 -8.97 0.90 -1.91
CA PHE A 220 -8.05 -0.19 -1.61
C PHE A 220 -7.12 -0.48 -2.78
N MET A 221 -7.67 -0.78 -3.96
CA MET A 221 -6.89 -1.18 -5.12
C MET A 221 -6.00 -0.07 -5.63
N ASN A 222 -6.40 1.20 -5.52
CA ASN A 222 -5.56 2.35 -5.86
C ASN A 222 -4.26 2.35 -5.04
N VAL A 223 -4.34 2.19 -3.72
CA VAL A 223 -3.15 2.18 -2.85
C VAL A 223 -2.37 0.88 -2.98
N VAL A 224 -3.03 -0.27 -2.91
CA VAL A 224 -2.36 -1.58 -2.96
C VAL A 224 -1.65 -1.79 -4.30
N SER A 225 -2.24 -1.40 -5.42
CA SER A 225 -1.57 -1.51 -6.72
C SER A 225 -0.33 -0.62 -6.81
N LYS A 226 -0.41 0.62 -6.30
CA LYS A 226 0.74 1.54 -6.21
C LYS A 226 1.86 0.95 -5.36
N CYS A 227 1.53 0.42 -4.18
CA CYS A 227 2.51 -0.20 -3.28
C CYS A 227 3.14 -1.43 -3.93
N LEU A 228 2.34 -2.37 -4.45
CA LEU A 228 2.85 -3.59 -5.08
C LEU A 228 3.76 -3.30 -6.27
N LEU A 229 3.36 -2.40 -7.18
CA LEU A 229 4.20 -1.99 -8.31
C LEU A 229 5.48 -1.28 -7.87
N ARG A 230 5.44 -0.55 -6.76
CA ARG A 230 6.62 0.10 -6.17
C ARG A 230 7.55 -0.90 -5.48
N MET A 231 7.02 -1.96 -4.90
CA MET A 231 7.76 -3.00 -4.18
C MET A 231 8.27 -4.11 -5.13
N PHE A 232 7.75 -4.16 -6.34
CA PHE A 232 8.11 -5.16 -7.35
C PHE A 232 9.36 -4.74 -8.14
N HIS A 233 10.51 -4.68 -7.45
CA HIS A 233 11.83 -4.51 -8.06
C HIS A 233 12.88 -5.32 -7.30
N SER A 234 13.96 -5.70 -8.00
CA SER A 234 15.16 -6.42 -7.52
C SER A 234 15.22 -6.74 -6.02
#